data_AF-A0A423LND7-F1
#
_entry.id   AF-A0A423LND7-F1
#
_cell.length_a   1.000
_cell.length_b   1.000
_cell.length_c   1.000
_cell.angle_alpha   90.00
_cell.angle_beta   90.00
_cell.angle_gamma   90.00
#
_symmetry.space_group_name_H-M   'P 1'
#
loop_
_entity.id
_entity.type
_entity.pdbx_description
1 polymer ?
#
loop_
_entity_poly.entity_id
_entity_poly.type
_entity_poly.pdbx_seq_one_letter_code
_entity_poly.pdbx_strand_id
1 'polypeptide(L)' 'MDIGFAFGKVLRQKRKEAGLTQEQLAHEADVQRNYVSLIERGIHHPTIAVLFKLASALRCKPSDLVLSLEKMLEEQP' A
#
# COMPACT_ATOMS: atom_id res chain seq x y z
N MET A 1 -6.04 -15.42 4.40
CA MET A 1 -5.52 -14.68 3.21
C MET A 1 -4.01 -14.46 3.35
N ASP A 2 -3.22 -14.49 2.25
CA ASP A 2 -1.79 -14.13 2.32
C ASP A 2 -1.60 -12.64 2.67
N ILE A 3 -0.63 -12.32 3.52
CA ILE A 3 -0.40 -10.96 4.05
C ILE A 3 -0.01 -9.97 2.95
N GLY A 4 0.77 -10.41 1.95
CA GLY A 4 1.17 -9.59 0.82
C GLY A 4 -0.02 -9.22 -0.05
N PHE A 5 -0.89 -10.19 -0.33
CA PHE A 5 -2.12 -9.95 -1.06
C PHE A 5 -3.09 -9.02 -0.32
N ALA A 6 -3.25 -9.20 1.00
CA ALA A 6 -4.06 -8.32 1.83
C ALA A 6 -3.53 -6.88 1.83
N PHE A 7 -2.22 -6.71 2.05
CA PHE A 7 -1.60 -5.38 2.02
C PHE A 7 -1.70 -4.73 0.64
N GLY A 8 -1.51 -5.50 -0.44
CA GLY A 8 -1.65 -5.01 -1.81
C GLY A 8 -3.04 -4.44 -2.09
N LYS A 9 -4.11 -5.08 -1.57
CA LYS A 9 -5.48 -4.56 -1.64
C LYS A 9 -5.66 -3.27 -0.85
N VAL A 10 -5.16 -3.21 0.39
CA VAL A 10 -5.20 -2.00 1.23
C VAL A 10 -4.53 -0.83 0.53
N LEU A 11 -3.31 -1.03 0.01
CA LEU A 11 -2.55 0.00 -0.69
C LEU A 11 -3.32 0.49 -1.93
N ARG A 12 -3.85 -0.44 -2.72
CA ARG A 12 -4.64 -0.12 -3.92
C ARG A 12 -5.89 0.68 -3.59
N GLN A 13 -6.58 0.32 -2.51
CA GLN A 13 -7.77 1.03 -2.05
C GLN A 13 -7.42 2.45 -1.61
N LYS A 14 -6.41 2.61 -0.74
CA LYS A 14 -5.97 3.93 -0.26
C LYS A 14 -5.47 4.83 -1.39
N ARG A 15 -4.75 4.27 -2.36
CA ARG A 15 -4.33 5.00 -3.56
C ARG A 15 -5.52 5.52 -4.36
N LYS A 16 -6.55 4.70 -4.57
CA LYS A 16 -7.76 5.09 -5.29
C LYS A 16 -8.56 6.14 -4.52
N GLU A 17 -8.67 6.01 -3.20
CA GLU A 17 -9.28 7.03 -2.32
C GLU A 17 -8.56 8.38 -2.44
N ALA A 18 -7.24 8.37 -2.60
CA ALA A 18 -6.43 9.56 -2.85
C ALA A 18 -6.50 10.07 -4.31
N GLY A 19 -7.22 9.40 -5.21
CA GLY A 19 -7.35 9.79 -6.62
C GLY A 19 -6.06 9.62 -7.45
N LEU A 20 -5.09 8.84 -6.97
CA LEU A 20 -3.79 8.69 -7.60
C LEU A 20 -3.72 7.50 -8.55
N THR A 21 -3.00 7.65 -9.66
CA THR A 21 -2.48 6.52 -10.46
C THR A 21 -1.30 5.85 -9.75
N GLN A 22 -0.95 4.62 -10.16
CA GLN A 22 0.26 3.96 -9.63
C GLN A 22 1.53 4.78 -9.90
N GLU A 23 1.56 5.50 -11.02
CA GLU A 23 2.68 6.35 -11.42
C GLU A 23 2.80 7.58 -10.54
N GLN A 24 1.68 8.24 -10.25
CA GLN A 24 1.65 9.37 -9.32
C GLN A 24 2.03 8.95 -7.90
N LEU A 25 1.49 7.83 -7.39
CA LEU A 25 1.87 7.32 -6.06
C LEU A 25 3.37 7.01 -6.00
N ALA A 26 3.91 6.36 -7.05
CA ALA A 26 5.32 6.02 -7.09
C ALA A 26 6.22 7.26 -7.10
N HIS A 27 5.85 8.26 -7.90
CA HIS A 27 6.54 9.54 -7.96
C HIS A 27 6.51 10.27 -6.61
N GLU A 28 5.34 10.40 -5.98
CA GLU A 28 5.18 11.06 -4.68
C GLU A 28 5.89 10.31 -3.53
N ALA A 29 5.94 8.98 -3.61
CA ALA A 29 6.63 8.14 -2.62
C ALA A 29 8.13 7.98 -2.90
N ASP A 30 8.67 8.57 -3.98
CA ASP A 30 10.07 8.39 -4.40
C ASP A 30 10.44 6.90 -4.49
N VAL A 31 9.66 6.15 -5.27
CA VAL A 31 9.87 4.73 -5.59
C VAL A 31 9.57 4.46 -7.06
N GLN A 32 9.99 3.29 -7.56
CA GLN A 32 9.68 2.89 -8.93
C GLN A 32 8.20 2.51 -9.08
N ARG A 33 7.56 2.97 -10.17
CA ARG A 33 6.19 2.58 -10.52
C ARG A 33 5.98 1.06 -10.56
N ASN A 34 6.92 0.32 -11.14
CA ASN A 34 6.83 -1.15 -11.19
C ASN A 34 6.78 -1.76 -9.78
N TYR A 35 7.51 -1.18 -8.83
CA TYR A 35 7.52 -1.64 -7.45
C TYR A 35 6.15 -1.44 -6.78
N VAL A 36 5.49 -0.28 -6.99
CA VAL A 36 4.10 -0.06 -6.54
C VAL A 36 3.16 -1.12 -7.13
N SER A 37 3.28 -1.41 -8.44
CA SER A 37 2.46 -2.44 -9.10
C SER A 37 2.71 -3.85 -8.54
N LEU A 38 3.94 -4.18 -8.18
CA LEU A 38 4.29 -5.46 -7.56
C LEU A 38 3.74 -5.58 -6.14
N ILE A 39 3.76 -4.49 -5.37
CA ILE A 39 3.18 -4.44 -4.02
C ILE A 39 1.65 -4.59 -4.09
N GLU A 40 0.97 -3.85 -4.98
CA GLU A 40 -0.50 -3.94 -5.11
C GLU A 40 -1.00 -5.33 -5.53
N ARG A 41 -0.14 -6.14 -6.14
CA ARG A 41 -0.43 -7.53 -6.51
C ARG A 41 -0.02 -8.55 -5.43
N GLY A 42 0.60 -8.10 -4.34
CA GLY A 42 1.12 -8.97 -3.28
C GLY A 42 2.36 -9.76 -3.67
N ILE A 43 3.05 -9.39 -4.76
CA ILE A 43 4.27 -10.09 -5.22
C ILE A 43 5.49 -9.64 -4.40
N HIS A 44 5.53 -8.36 -4.01
CA HIS A 44 6.57 -7.80 -3.17
C HIS A 44 5.99 -7.24 -1.87
N HIS A 45 6.73 -7.43 -0.79
CA HIS A 45 6.46 -6.81 0.49
C HIS A 45 7.27 -5.51 0.62
N PRO A 46 6.64 -4.37 0.95
CA PRO A 46 7.39 -3.16 1.22
C PRO A 46 8.21 -3.32 2.50
N THR A 47 9.41 -2.75 2.53
CA THR A 47 10.13 -2.56 3.79
C THR A 47 9.42 -1.51 4.64
N ILE A 48 9.78 -1.40 5.93
CA ILE A 48 9.26 -0.33 6.81
C ILE A 48 9.55 1.06 6.20
N ALA A 49 10.73 1.27 5.61
CA ALA A 49 11.06 2.55 4.97
C ALA A 49 10.11 2.87 3.80
N VAL A 50 9.78 1.87 2.97
CA VAL A 50 8.83 2.03 1.86
C VAL A 50 7.41 2.27 2.36
N LEU A 51 6.99 1.59 3.43
CA LEU A 51 5.68 1.83 4.06
C LEU A 51 5.53 3.30 4.47
N PHE A 52 6.56 3.88 5.09
CA PHE A 52 6.55 5.30 5.49
C PHE A 52 6.51 6.24 4.28
N LYS A 53 7.27 5.94 3.22
CA LYS A 53 7.22 6.69 1.96
C LYS A 53 5.84 6.68 1.33
N LEU A 54 5.22 5.49 1.23
CA LEU A 54 3.87 5.33 0.68
C LEU A 54 2.81 6.05 1.54
N ALA A 55 2.89 5.94 2.86
CA ALA A 55 1.97 6.63 3.76
C ALA A 55 2.08 8.16 3.63
N SER A 56 3.32 8.68 3.52
CA SER A 56 3.56 10.10 3.29
C SER A 56 2.94 10.58 1.97
N ALA A 57 3.12 9.84 0.87
CA ALA A 57 2.50 10.14 -0.42
C ALA A 57 0.97 10.10 -0.37
N LEU A 58 0.41 9.15 0.39
CA LEU A 58 -1.03 9.03 0.61
C LEU A 58 -1.58 10.01 1.66
N ARG A 59 -0.73 10.86 2.25
CA ARG A 59 -1.07 11.83 3.31
C ARG A 59 -1.77 11.17 4.50
N CYS A 60 -1.35 9.97 4.87
CA CYS A 60 -1.83 9.24 6.03
C CYS A 60 -0.66 8.78 6.92
N LYS A 61 -0.98 8.26 8.10
CA LYS A 61 0.03 7.64 8.96
C LYS A 61 0.30 6.21 8.49
N PRO A 62 1.53 5.69 8.63
CA PRO A 62 1.82 4.28 8.37
C PRO A 62 0.90 3.34 9.17
N SER A 63 0.54 3.73 10.40
CA SER A 63 -0.42 3.01 11.25
C SER A 63 -1.81 2.88 10.63
N ASP A 64 -2.25 3.82 9.78
CA ASP A 64 -3.55 3.75 9.14
C ASP A 64 -3.59 2.64 8.07
N LEU A 65 -2.46 2.43 7.39
CA LEU A 65 -2.27 1.32 6.45
C LEU A 65 -2.21 -0.02 7.19
N VAL A 66 -1.50 -0.09 8.31
CA VAL A 66 -1.41 -1.30 9.16
C VAL A 66 -2.77 -1.66 9.76
N LEU A 67 -3.51 -0.68 10.30
CA LEU A 67 -4.84 -0.89 10.86
C LEU A 67 -5.83 -1.41 9.80
N SER A 68 -5.71 -0.90 8.57
CA SER A 68 -6.54 -1.38 7.45
C SER A 68 -6.15 -2.80 7.02
N LEU A 69 -4.86 -3.16 7.12
CA LEU A 69 -4.37 -4.53 6.90
C LEU A 69 -4.90 -5.50 7.96
N GLU A 70 -4.82 -5.14 9.24
CA GLU A 70 -5.34 -5.96 10.35
C GLU A 70 -6.82 -6.30 10.14
N LYS A 71 -7.65 -5.27 9.88
CA LYS A 71 -9.08 -5.46 9.57
C LYS A 71 -9.31 -6.39 8.39
N MET A 72 -8.53 -6.23 7.32
CA MET A 72 -8.66 -7.06 6.12
C MET A 72 -8.32 -8.54 6.37
N LEU A 73 -7.41 -8.81 7.30
CA LEU A 73 -7.07 -10.17 7.71
C LEU A 73 -8.14 -10.78 8.63
N GLU A 74 -8.80 -9.97 9.47
CA GLU A 74 -9.87 -10.42 10.36
C GLU A 74 -11.20 -10.68 9.62
N GLU A 75 -11.51 -9.90 8.59
CA GLU A 75 -12.78 -9.98 7.85
C GLU A 75 -12.89 -11.19 6.91
N GLN A 76 -11.80 -11.95 6.68
CA GLN A 76 -11.80 -13.15 5.84
C GLN A 76 -10.91 -14.25 6.45
N PRO A 77 -11.46 -15.12 7.32
CA PRO A 77 -10.77 -16.31 7.79
C PRO A 77 -10.37 -17.24 6.63
#